data_AF-A0A973TY21-F1
#
_entry.id   AF-A0A973TY21-F1
#
_cell.length_a   1.000
_cell.length_b   1.000
_cell.length_c   1.000
_cell.angle_alpha   90.00
_cell.angle_beta   90.00
_cell.angle_gamma   90.00
#
_symmetry.space_group_name_H-M   'P 1'
#
loop_
_entity.id
_entity.type
_entity.pdbx_description
1 polymer ?
#
loop_
_entity_poly.entity_id
_entity_poly.type
_entity_poly.pdbx_seq_one_letter_code
_entity_poly.pdbx_strand_id
1 'polypeptide(L)' 'MSERDTKPVHVRDVPADVVEILQARAGAEGMSLTAYLRNRFIEMARQPTMAELYQRSRVEGSTLDVSEYISTLREIRDEE' A
#
# COMPACT_ATOMS: atom_id res chain seq x y z
N MET A 1 -3.81 -23.75 -7.03
CA MET A 1 -3.75 -22.29 -6.82
C MET A 1 -5.13 -21.86 -6.37
N SER A 2 -5.33 -21.50 -5.10
CA SER A 2 -6.66 -21.08 -4.63
C SER A 2 -7.13 -19.86 -5.41
N GLU A 3 -8.33 -19.94 -5.95
CA GLU A 3 -9.02 -18.84 -6.62
C GLU A 3 -9.14 -17.69 -5.61
N ARG A 4 -8.52 -16.55 -5.91
CA ARG A 4 -8.64 -15.37 -5.04
C ARG A 4 -10.05 -14.82 -5.22
N ASP A 5 -10.78 -14.67 -4.13
CA ASP A 5 -12.09 -14.01 -4.11
C ASP A 5 -11.93 -12.57 -4.65
N THR A 6 -12.73 -12.20 -5.65
CA THR A 6 -12.66 -10.87 -6.29
C THR A 6 -13.95 -10.13 -6.06
N LYS A 7 -13.85 -8.82 -5.77
CA LYS A 7 -15.00 -7.94 -5.56
C LYS A 7 -14.97 -6.79 -6.57
N PRO A 8 -16.10 -6.47 -7.24
CA PRO A 8 -16.16 -5.33 -8.14
C PRO A 8 -16.06 -4.02 -7.35
N VAL A 9 -15.39 -3.03 -7.94
CA VAL A 9 -15.25 -1.69 -7.37
C VAL A 9 -15.68 -0.68 -8.43
N HIS A 10 -16.53 0.27 -8.04
CA HIS A 10 -16.98 1.37 -8.87
C HIS A 10 -16.47 2.69 -8.32
N VAL A 11 -15.72 3.44 -9.12
CA VAL A 11 -15.23 4.78 -8.76
C VAL A 11 -16.11 5.80 -9.48
N ARG A 12 -16.76 6.69 -8.72
CA ARG A 12 -17.68 7.70 -9.23
C ARG A 12 -17.05 9.08 -9.23
N ASP A 13 -17.62 9.96 -10.04
CA ASP A 13 -17.33 11.40 -10.05
C ASP A 13 -15.84 11.71 -10.30
N VAL A 14 -15.18 10.88 -11.12
CA VAL A 14 -13.80 11.12 -11.56
C VAL A 14 -13.83 12.20 -12.64
N PRO A 15 -13.05 13.29 -12.48
CA PRO A 15 -12.93 14.31 -13.50
C PRO A 15 -12.49 13.73 -14.86
N ALA A 16 -13.06 14.24 -15.95
CA ALA A 16 -12.84 13.70 -17.29
C ALA A 16 -11.37 13.79 -17.74
N ASP A 17 -10.70 14.90 -17.42
CA ASP A 17 -9.28 15.14 -17.67
C ASP A 17 -8.39 14.10 -16.97
N VAL A 18 -8.74 13.73 -15.73
CA VAL A 18 -8.04 12.67 -14.99
C VAL A 18 -8.21 11.32 -15.70
N VAL A 19 -9.41 11.00 -16.20
CA VAL A 19 -9.66 9.76 -16.95
C VAL A 19 -8.85 9.72 -18.24
N GLU A 20 -8.77 10.83 -18.98
CA GLU A 20 -7.98 10.92 -20.22
C GLU A 20 -6.49 10.67 -19.96
N ILE A 21 -5.93 11.28 -18.91
CA ILE A 21 -4.54 11.05 -18.50
C ILE A 21 -4.29 9.57 -18.17
N LEU A 22 -5.21 8.94 -17.44
CA LEU A 22 -5.09 7.53 -17.07
C LEU A 22 -5.24 6.60 -18.28
N GLN A 23 -6.11 6.92 -19.23
CA GLN A 23 -6.23 6.18 -20.49
C GLN A 23 -4.95 6.28 -21.32
N ALA A 24 -4.35 7.48 -21.43
CA ALA A 24 -3.09 7.67 -22.15
C ALA A 24 -1.95 6.84 -21.52
N ARG A 25 -1.86 6.81 -20.18
CA ARG A 25 -0.88 5.98 -19.46
C ARG A 25 -1.12 4.48 -19.68
N ALA A 26 -2.37 4.04 -19.59
CA ALA A 26 -2.73 2.65 -19.86
C ALA A 26 -2.36 2.25 -21.30
N GLY A 27 -2.64 3.12 -22.28
CA GLY A 27 -2.26 2.92 -23.68
C GLY A 27 -0.75 2.85 -23.89
N ALA A 28 0.03 3.69 -23.21
CA ALA A 28 1.49 3.64 -23.26
C ALA A 28 2.07 2.32 -22.73
N GLU A 29 1.37 1.66 -21.81
CA GLU A 29 1.73 0.35 -21.26
C GLU A 29 1.08 -0.83 -22.02
N GLY A 30 0.34 -0.57 -23.09
CA GLY A 30 -0.36 -1.60 -23.87
C GLY A 30 -1.49 -2.28 -23.10
N MET A 31 -2.06 -1.61 -22.09
CA MET A 31 -3.10 -2.14 -21.21
C MET A 31 -4.44 -1.45 -21.46
N SER A 32 -5.54 -2.14 -21.17
CA SER A 32 -6.84 -1.48 -21.01
C SER A 32 -6.84 -0.63 -19.73
N LEU A 33 -7.65 0.44 -19.70
CA LEU A 33 -7.80 1.29 -18.51
C LEU A 33 -8.15 0.47 -17.26
N THR A 34 -9.08 -0.48 -17.38
CA THR A 34 -9.49 -1.35 -16.26
C THR A 34 -8.33 -2.21 -15.74
N ALA A 35 -7.51 -2.76 -16.64
CA ALA A 35 -6.34 -3.56 -16.24
C ALA A 35 -5.28 -2.68 -15.55
N TYR A 36 -5.04 -1.48 -16.08
CA TYR A 36 -4.12 -0.51 -15.51
C TYR A 36 -4.54 -0.08 -14.09
N LEU A 37 -5.81 0.30 -13.92
CA LEU A 37 -6.35 0.69 -12.60
C LEU A 37 -6.31 -0.45 -11.59
N ARG A 38 -6.64 -1.68 -12.02
CA ARG A 38 -6.54 -2.87 -11.16
C ARG A 38 -5.10 -3.06 -10.67
N ASN A 39 -4.11 -2.98 -11.56
CA ASN A 39 -2.71 -3.11 -11.18
C ASN A 39 -2.32 -2.00 -10.18
N ARG A 40 -2.77 -0.76 -10.43
CA ARG A 40 -2.51 0.36 -9.53
C ARG A 40 -3.15 0.19 -8.16
N PHE A 41 -4.37 -0.36 -8.07
CA PHE A 41 -5.00 -0.69 -6.79
C PHE A 41 -4.23 -1.79 -6.04
N ILE A 42 -3.75 -2.81 -6.75
CA ILE A 42 -2.92 -3.86 -6.14
C ILE A 42 -1.63 -3.25 -5.60
N GLU A 43 -0.95 -2.41 -6.37
CA GLU A 43 0.26 -1.71 -5.93
C GLU A 43 0.01 -0.84 -4.70
N MET A 44 -1.08 -0.08 -4.71
CA MET A 44 -1.50 0.76 -3.59
C MET A 44 -1.74 -0.06 -2.33
N ALA A 45 -2.37 -1.24 -2.46
CA ALA A 45 -2.66 -2.12 -1.34
C ALA A 45 -1.45 -2.96 -0.87
N ARG A 46 -0.37 -3.07 -1.67
CA ARG A 46 0.82 -3.84 -1.29
C ARG A 46 1.59 -3.22 -0.12
N GLN A 47 1.52 -1.90 0.03
CA GLN A 47 2.25 -1.20 1.07
C GLN A 47 1.27 -0.69 2.14
N PRO A 48 1.30 -1.25 3.37
CA PRO A 48 0.47 -0.73 4.44
C PRO A 48 0.88 0.71 4.75
N THR A 49 -0.11 1.55 4.97
CA THR A 49 0.11 2.90 5.48
C THR A 49 0.71 2.85 6.88
N MET A 50 1.43 3.90 7.28
CA MET A 50 1.95 4.00 8.65
C MET A 50 0.83 3.87 9.69
N ALA A 51 -0.35 4.45 9.41
CA ALA A 51 -1.52 4.34 10.28
C ALA A 51 -1.97 2.89 10.48
N GLU A 52 -2.00 2.08 9.41
CA GLU A 52 -2.33 0.66 9.48
C GLU A 52 -1.25 -0.13 10.25
N LEU A 53 0.02 0.21 10.08
CA LEU A 53 1.11 -0.39 10.87
C LEU A 53 0.97 -0.08 12.36
N TYR A 54 0.67 1.17 12.73
CA TYR A 54 0.43 1.57 14.11
C TYR A 54 -0.82 0.92 14.73
N GLN A 55 -1.88 0.74 13.93
CA GLN A 55 -3.05 0.00 14.39
C GLN A 55 -2.75 -1.49 14.56
N ARG A 56 -1.98 -2.08 13.66
CA ARG A 56 -1.56 -3.48 13.76
C ARG A 56 -0.70 -3.73 15.00
N SER A 57 0.23 -2.84 15.33
CA SER A 57 1.05 -2.99 16.55
C SER A 57 0.22 -2.90 17.83
N ARG A 58 -0.84 -2.08 17.86
CA ARG A 58 -1.80 -2.09 18.99
C ARG A 58 -2.61 -3.38 19.09
N VAL A 59 -2.99 -3.98 17.97
CA VAL A 59 -3.88 -5.15 17.93
C VAL A 59 -3.11 -6.45 18.16
N GLU A 60 -1.91 -6.58 17.60
CA GLU A 60 -1.08 -7.79 17.77
C GLU A 60 -0.28 -7.80 19.08
N GLY A 61 -0.43 -6.79 19.93
CA GLY A 61 0.23 -6.78 21.24
C GLY A 61 1.72 -7.04 21.11
N SER A 62 2.40 -6.36 20.17
CA SER A 62 3.85 -6.40 20.15
C SER A 62 4.35 -5.71 21.42
N THR A 63 4.71 -6.51 22.41
CA THR A 63 5.37 -6.12 23.68
C THR A 63 6.78 -5.56 23.45
N LEU A 64 7.09 -5.07 22.24
CA LEU A 64 8.35 -4.40 22.01
C LEU A 64 8.16 -2.96 22.46
N ASP A 65 8.62 -2.70 23.67
CA ASP A 65 8.70 -1.35 24.18
C ASP A 65 9.61 -0.55 23.25
N VAL A 66 9.06 0.53 22.68
CA VAL A 66 9.79 1.35 21.70
C VAL A 66 11.04 1.96 22.33
N SER A 67 11.06 2.18 23.65
CA SER A 67 12.26 2.65 24.35
C SER A 67 13.33 1.57 24.46
N GLU A 68 12.95 0.30 24.64
CA GLU A 68 13.87 -0.86 24.66
C GLU A 68 14.53 -1.08 23.28
N TYR A 69 13.76 -0.89 22.20
CA TYR A 69 14.32 -0.93 20.84
C TYR A 69 15.29 0.23 20.57
N ILE A 70 14.94 1.45 21.00
CA ILE A 70 15.80 2.63 20.83
C ILE A 70 17.06 2.54 21.71
N SER A 71 16.99 2.00 22.93
CA SER A 71 18.17 1.80 23.77
C SER A 71 19.12 0.79 23.15
N THR A 72 18.61 -0.33 22.65
CA THR A 72 19.42 -1.35 21.95
C THR A 72 20.13 -0.76 20.73
N LEU A 73 19.46 0.07 19.93
CA LEU A 73 20.09 0.73 18.78
C LEU A 73 21.14 1.78 19.17
N ARG A 74 21.02 2.41 20.34
CA ARG A 74 22.03 3.35 20.85
C ARG A 74 23.25 2.61 21.36
N GLU A 75 23.07 1.52 22.10
CA GLU A 75 24.16 0.66 22.57
C GLU A 75 25.00 0.13 21.40
N ILE A 76 24.37 -0.37 20.34
CA ILE A 76 25.09 -0.83 19.14
C ILE A 76 25.88 0.29 18.46
N ARG A 77 25.39 1.53 18.50
CA ARG A 77 26.05 2.69 17.87
C ARG A 77 27.18 3.26 18.73
N ASP A 78 27.07 3.15 20.04
CA ASP A 78 28.05 3.69 20.99
C ASP A 78 29.19 2.67 21.28
N GLU A 79 29.09 1.43 20.75
CA GLU A 79 30.14 0.40 20.75
C GLU A 79 31.10 0.45 19.53
N GLU A 80 30.89 1.35 18.57
CA GLU A 80 31.85 1.70 17.49
C GLU A 80 32.48 3.09 17.69
#